data_AF-A0A151S434-F1
#
_entry.id   AF-A0A151S434-F1
#
_cell.length_a   1.000
_cell.length_b   1.000
_cell.length_c   1.000
_cell.angle_alpha   90.00
_cell.angle_beta   90.00
_cell.angle_gamma   90.00
#
_symmetry.space_group_name_H-M   'P 1'
#
loop_
_entity.id
_entity.type
_entity.pdbx_description
1 polymer ?
#
loop_
_entity_poly.entity_id
_entity_poly.type
_entity_poly.pdbx_seq_one_letter_code
_entity_poly.pdbx_strand_id
1 'polypeptide(L)' 'MQIVANLVYHERTKHIEVDFHLIKEAYDRRIITLPHVSTSVQIVDVLTKSLTRQRHNFLINKLMLLDLPTSI' A
#
# COMPACT_ATOMS: atom_id res chain seq x y z
N MET A 1 26.44 5.00 17.71
CA MET A 1 25.02 4.78 17.36
C MET A 1 24.20 4.67 18.64
N GLN A 2 23.84 5.79 19.25
CA GLN A 2 22.93 5.81 20.41
C GLN A 2 21.48 5.77 19.88
N ILE A 3 21.02 4.57 19.54
CA ILE A 3 19.59 4.33 19.21
C ILE A 3 18.84 3.79 20.45
N VAL A 4 19.56 3.52 21.56
CA VAL A 4 19.03 2.90 22.79
C VAL A 4 18.72 3.95 23.88
N ALA A 5 18.03 5.02 23.55
CA ALA A 5 17.63 6.02 24.56
C ALA A 5 16.12 6.31 24.61
N ASN A 6 15.32 5.70 23.72
CA ASN A 6 13.88 5.91 23.74
C ASN A 6 13.12 4.61 23.41
N LEU A 7 12.59 3.96 24.45
CA LEU A 7 11.84 2.70 24.37
C LEU A 7 10.68 2.77 23.36
N VAL A 8 10.05 3.94 23.24
CA VAL A 8 8.95 4.18 22.29
C VAL A 8 9.44 4.14 20.84
N TYR A 9 10.66 4.61 20.56
CA TYR A 9 11.25 4.52 19.23
C TYR A 9 11.79 3.13 18.97
N HIS A 10 12.36 2.46 19.97
CA HIS A 10 12.82 1.09 19.84
C HIS A 10 11.68 0.13 19.49
N GLU A 11 10.51 0.26 20.12
CA GLU A 11 9.35 -0.58 19.81
C GLU A 11 8.80 -0.31 18.40
N ARG A 12 8.65 0.97 18.00
CA ARG A 12 8.22 1.33 16.64
C ARG A 12 9.21 0.87 15.57
N THR A 13 10.51 1.03 15.81
CA THR A 13 11.57 0.56 14.93
C THR A 13 11.54 -0.97 14.84
N LYS A 14 11.33 -1.67 15.95
CA LYS A 14 11.21 -3.13 15.97
C LYS A 14 10.06 -3.64 15.09
N HIS A 15 8.89 -3.00 15.11
CA HIS A 15 7.77 -3.40 14.25
C HIS A 15 8.12 -3.25 12.76
N ILE A 16 8.74 -2.13 12.38
CA ILE A 16 9.19 -1.89 11.00
C ILE A 16 10.23 -2.93 10.58
N GLU A 17 11.19 -3.25 11.46
CA GLU A 17 12.22 -4.26 11.20
C GLU A 17 11.64 -5.65 11.01
N VAL A 18 10.66 -6.05 11.83
CA VAL A 18 9.99 -7.34 11.72
C VAL A 18 9.20 -7.44 10.42
N ASP A 19 8.36 -6.45 10.12
CA ASP A 19 7.55 -6.45 8.90
C ASP A 19 8.42 -6.43 7.64
N PHE A 20 9.51 -5.67 7.66
CA PHE A 20 10.49 -5.64 6.58
C PHE A 20 11.10 -7.02 6.34
N HIS A 21 11.55 -7.70 7.40
CA HIS A 21 12.18 -9.02 7.27
C HIS A 21 11.20 -10.06 6.71
N LEU A 22 9.95 -10.05 7.18
CA LEU A 22 8.89 -10.94 6.71
C LEU A 22 8.60 -10.73 5.21
N ILE A 23 8.40 -9.47 4.79
CA ILE A 23 8.14 -9.13 3.38
C ILE A 23 9.35 -9.48 2.51
N LYS A 24 10.57 -9.22 2.99
CA LYS A 24 11.81 -9.52 2.28
C LYS A 24 12.01 -11.03 2.09
N GLU A 25 11.78 -11.83 3.12
CA GLU A 25 11.85 -13.29 3.03
C GLU A 25 10.81 -13.83 2.03
N ALA A 26 9.56 -13.36 2.09
CA ALA A 26 8.51 -13.76 1.17
C ALA A 26 8.85 -13.39 -0.29
N TYR A 27 9.47 -12.23 -0.51
CA TYR A 27 9.93 -11.80 -1.83
C TYR A 27 11.10 -12.64 -2.35
N ASP A 28 12.10 -12.91 -1.51
CA ASP A 28 13.29 -13.70 -1.89
C ASP A 28 12.90 -15.15 -2.19
N ARG A 29 11.92 -15.71 -1.46
CA ARG A 29 11.31 -17.02 -1.72
C ARG A 29 10.34 -17.03 -2.90
N ARG A 30 10.17 -15.90 -3.59
CA ARG A 30 9.23 -15.73 -4.73
C ARG A 30 7.77 -16.03 -4.40
N ILE A 31 7.39 -15.95 -3.12
CA ILE A 31 6.00 -16.08 -2.67
C ILE A 31 5.19 -14.85 -3.09
N ILE A 32 5.81 -13.67 -3.07
CA ILE A 32 5.22 -12.41 -3.50
C ILE A 32 6.07 -11.72 -4.57
N THR A 33 5.43 -10.90 -5.39
CA THR A 33 6.09 -9.99 -6.33
C THR A 33 5.74 -8.55 -5.97
N LEU A 34 6.66 -7.62 -6.27
CA LEU A 34 6.51 -6.20 -5.93
C LEU A 34 6.57 -5.35 -7.21
N PRO A 35 5.53 -5.42 -8.08
CA PRO A 35 5.49 -4.59 -9.27
C PRO A 35 5.32 -3.12 -8.90
N HIS A 36 6.05 -2.24 -9.59
CA HIS A 36 5.85 -0.81 -9.44
C HIS A 36 4.48 -0.40 -10.00
N VAL A 37 3.72 0.34 -9.20
CA VAL A 37 2.47 0.99 -9.62
C VAL A 37 2.66 2.48 -9.46
N SER A 38 2.49 3.24 -10.55
CA SER A 38 2.62 4.69 -10.46
C SER A 38 1.52 5.26 -9.56
N THR A 39 1.84 6.31 -8.80
CA THR A 39 0.88 6.99 -7.92
C THR A 39 -0.38 7.43 -8.66
N SER A 40 -0.25 7.75 -9.96
CA SER A 40 -1.36 8.14 -10.83
C SER A 40 -2.41 7.03 -11.02
N VAL A 41 -2.08 5.77 -10.74
CA VAL A 41 -3.01 4.63 -10.88
C VAL A 41 -3.05 3.73 -9.64
N GLN A 42 -2.52 4.20 -8.51
CA GLN A 42 -2.51 3.47 -7.24
C GLN A 42 -3.92 3.48 -6.61
N ILE A 43 -4.71 2.45 -6.90
CA ILE A 43 -6.14 2.38 -6.54
C ILE A 43 -6.35 2.42 -5.01
N VAL A 44 -5.42 1.87 -4.23
CA VAL A 44 -5.48 1.86 -2.75
C VAL A 44 -5.51 3.26 -2.14
N ASP A 45 -5.12 4.29 -2.89
CA ASP A 45 -5.19 5.69 -2.44
C ASP A 45 -6.64 6.12 -2.14
N VAL A 46 -7.64 5.50 -2.77
CA VAL A 46 -9.06 5.71 -2.46
C VAL A 46 -9.37 5.40 -0.99
N LEU A 47 -8.75 4.37 -0.43
CA LEU A 47 -9.03 3.88 0.91
C LEU A 47 -8.11 4.49 1.98
N THR A 48 -6.97 5.05 1.57
CA THR A 48 -5.89 5.44 2.49
C THR A 48 -5.63 6.95 2.51
N LYS A 49 -6.18 7.71 1.55
CA LYS A 49 -5.92 9.14 1.41
C LYS A 49 -7.21 9.94 1.26
N SER A 50 -7.19 11.16 1.76
CA SER A 50 -8.17 12.18 1.39
C SER A 50 -7.82 12.72 -0.01
N LEU A 51 -8.63 12.38 -1.01
CA LEU A 51 -8.42 12.78 -2.40
C LEU A 51 -9.43 13.83 -2.84
N THR A 52 -9.08 14.62 -3.86
CA THR A 52 -10.07 15.46 -4.54
C THR A 52 -11.14 14.58 -5.20
N ARG A 53 -12.36 15.09 -5.33
CA ARG A 53 -13.47 14.35 -5.95
C ARG A 53 -13.12 13.80 -7.33
N GLN A 54 -12.43 14.59 -8.16
CA GLN A 54 -11.97 14.17 -9.48
C GLN A 54 -11.03 12.97 -9.39
N ARG A 55 -10.05 13.03 -8.49
CA ARG A 55 -9.05 11.98 -8.31
C ARG A 55 -9.66 10.70 -7.73
N HIS A 56 -10.56 10.85 -6.76
CA HIS A 56 -11.32 9.76 -6.17
C HIS A 56 -12.16 9.04 -7.24
N ASN A 57 -12.94 9.79 -8.05
CA ASN A 57 -13.76 9.21 -9.11
C ASN A 57 -12.92 8.49 -10.17
N PHE A 58 -11.77 9.06 -10.57
CA PHE A 58 -10.85 8.42 -11.50
C PHE A 58 -10.36 7.06 -10.99
N LEU A 59 -9.95 6.98 -9.71
CA LEU A 59 -9.44 5.74 -9.13
C LEU A 59 -10.56 4.72 -8.85
N ILE A 60 -11.75 5.16 -8.45
CA ILE A 60 -12.94 4.30 -8.28
C ILE A 60 -13.35 3.65 -9.61
N ASN A 61 -13.40 4.42 -10.70
CA ASN A 61 -13.71 3.86 -12.02
C ASN A 61 -12.69 2.79 -12.44
N LYS A 62 -11.42 2.96 -12.06
CA LYS A 62 -10.36 1.98 -12.33
C LYS A 62 -10.44 0.75 -11.42
N LEU A 63 -11.04 0.87 -10.23
CA LEU A 63 -11.35 -0.25 -9.33
C LEU A 63 -12.56 -1.04 -9.83
N MET A 64 -13.60 -0.35 -10.29
CA MET A 64 -14.86 -0.93 -10.78
C MET A 64 -14.79 -1.34 -12.26
N LEU A 65 -13.69 -1.99 -12.67
CA LEU A 65 -13.48 -2.52 -14.02
C LEU A 65 -14.38 -3.75 -14.33
N LEU A 66 -15.65 -3.64 -13.97
CA LEU A 66 -16.78 -4.34 -14.52
C LEU A 66 -17.75 -3.23 -14.96
N ASP A 67 -17.68 -2.87 -16.24
CA ASP A 67 -18.86 -2.36 -16.92
C ASP A 67 -19.93 -3.43 -16.73
N LEU A 68 -20.78 -3.29 -15.70
CA LEU A 68 -22.07 -3.94 -15.78
C LEU A 68 -22.70 -3.31 -17.02
N PRO A 69 -23.03 -4.08 -18.08
CA PRO A 69 -23.94 -3.53 -19.05
C PRO A 69 -25.16 -3.16 -18.22
N THR A 70 -25.45 -1.87 -18.12
CA THR A 70 -26.78 -1.40 -17.73
C THR A 70 -27.71 -1.93 -18.81
N SER A 71 -28.08 -3.19 -18.67
CA SER A 71 -29.20 -3.77 -19.37
C SER A 71 -30.42 -3.08 -18.79
N ILE A 72 -31.11 -2.43 -19.73
CA ILE A 72 -32.33 -1.63 -19.63
C ILE A 72 -33.38 -2.30 -18.73
#